data_AF-A0A8S1IKL2-F1
#
_entry.id   AF-A0A8S1IKL2-F1
#
_cell.length_a   1.000
_cell.length_b   1.000
_cell.length_c   1.000
_cell.angle_alpha   90.00
_cell.angle_beta   90.00
_cell.angle_gamma   90.00
#
_symmetry.space_group_name_H-M   'P 1'
#
loop_
_entity.id
_entity.type
_entity.pdbx_description
1 polymer ?
#
loop_
_entity_poly.entity_id
_entity_poly.type
_entity_poly.pdbx_seq_one_letter_code
_entity_poly.pdbx_strand_id
1 'polypeptide(L)'
;MTFDLRERDTLWTDENKARLVKLVASNQLKLSQEELELRLHELVSLVPDLGSKVHMLKPDLLAALLQDLDKAAHQMIRLKETFPDSNISLMVSKRPIMLLQDCDTIVIDARKVCALLRVENLDSLVDKHPGLLDIEAVEEVLDELRRMMPSGTDVRKMLANDPTLLLSAGRGTKRLGDHPD
;
A
#
# COMPACT_ATOMS: atom_id res chain seq x y z
N MET A 1 -18.27 -9.66 -28.08
CA MET A 1 -16.93 -10.21 -27.78
C MET A 1 -17.14 -11.58 -27.19
N THR A 2 -16.71 -12.63 -27.88
CA THR A 2 -16.89 -14.02 -27.45
C THR A 2 -15.71 -14.39 -26.55
N PHE A 3 -15.96 -14.70 -25.28
CA PHE A 3 -14.97 -15.31 -24.41
C PHE A 3 -14.75 -16.76 -24.89
N ASP A 4 -13.65 -17.01 -25.61
CA ASP A 4 -13.19 -18.38 -25.85
C ASP A 4 -12.53 -18.88 -24.57
N LEU A 5 -13.37 -19.41 -23.68
CA LEU A 5 -13.01 -20.04 -22.41
C LEU A 5 -12.44 -21.44 -22.69
N ARG A 6 -11.24 -21.51 -23.28
CA ARG A 6 -10.34 -22.64 -23.05
C ARG A 6 -9.69 -22.47 -21.67
N GLU A 7 -10.52 -22.43 -20.63
CA GLU A 7 -10.16 -22.10 -19.24
C GLU A 7 -9.14 -23.05 -18.60
N ARG A 8 -8.93 -24.26 -19.14
CA ARG A 8 -7.98 -25.23 -18.55
C ARG A 8 -6.51 -24.97 -18.89
N ASP A 9 -6.20 -24.23 -19.95
CA ASP A 9 -4.82 -24.01 -20.42
C ASP A 9 -4.37 -22.55 -20.32
N THR A 10 -5.16 -21.69 -19.67
CA THR A 10 -4.80 -20.28 -19.55
C THR A 10 -3.62 -20.13 -18.58
N LEU A 11 -2.42 -19.91 -19.13
CA LEU A 11 -1.25 -19.56 -18.35
C LEU A 11 -1.54 -18.27 -17.57
N TRP A 12 -1.48 -18.34 -16.25
CA TRP A 12 -1.75 -17.21 -15.36
C TRP A 12 -0.56 -16.25 -15.27
N THR A 13 -0.21 -15.67 -16.42
CA THR A 13 0.84 -14.67 -16.56
C THR A 13 0.41 -13.35 -15.92
N ASP A 14 1.39 -12.50 -15.59
CA ASP A 14 1.11 -11.18 -15.02
C ASP A 14 0.36 -10.27 -16.00
N GLU A 15 0.57 -10.46 -17.30
CA GLU A 15 -0.20 -9.78 -18.34
C GLU A 15 -1.69 -10.18 -18.34
N ASN A 16 -1.99 -11.49 -18.23
CA ASN A 16 -3.38 -11.97 -18.17
C ASN A 16 -4.08 -11.50 -16.88
N LYS A 17 -3.36 -11.50 -15.75
CA LYS A 17 -3.84 -10.92 -14.48
C LYS A 17 -4.14 -9.43 -14.64
N ALA A 18 -3.19 -8.64 -15.18
CA ALA A 18 -3.39 -7.21 -15.42
C ALA A 18 -4.62 -6.97 -16.30
N ARG A 19 -4.79 -7.75 -17.37
CA ARG A 19 -5.96 -7.65 -18.25
C ARG A 19 -7.27 -7.90 -17.51
N LEU A 20 -7.32 -8.89 -16.62
CA LEU A 20 -8.51 -9.14 -15.80
C LEU A 20 -8.78 -7.97 -14.83
N VAL A 21 -7.75 -7.48 -14.14
CA VAL A 21 -7.87 -6.33 -13.22
C VAL A 21 -8.42 -5.10 -13.95
N LYS A 22 -7.86 -4.79 -15.12
CA LYS A 22 -8.32 -3.69 -15.99
C LYS A 22 -9.78 -3.86 -16.43
N LEU A 23 -10.15 -5.07 -16.87
CA LEU A 23 -11.52 -5.35 -17.34
C LEU A 23 -12.57 -5.20 -16.23
N VAL A 24 -12.25 -5.63 -15.01
CA VAL A 24 -13.15 -5.45 -13.87
C VAL A 24 -13.24 -3.97 -13.50
N ALA A 25 -12.11 -3.25 -13.45
CA ALA A 25 -12.10 -1.82 -13.16
C ALA A 25 -12.86 -0.97 -14.20
N SER A 26 -12.73 -1.27 -15.50
CA SER A 26 -13.49 -0.57 -16.56
C SER A 26 -14.99 -0.77 -16.41
N ASN A 27 -15.42 -1.98 -16.08
CA ASN A 27 -16.84 -2.27 -15.86
C ASN A 27 -17.40 -1.51 -14.65
N GLN A 28 -16.63 -1.40 -13.56
CA GLN A 28 -17.03 -0.64 -12.38
C GLN A 28 -17.19 0.85 -12.66
N LEU A 29 -16.25 1.43 -13.42
CA LEU A 29 -16.27 2.85 -13.80
C LEU A 29 -17.20 3.14 -14.99
N LYS A 30 -17.75 2.10 -15.64
CA LYS A 30 -18.53 2.19 -16.89
C LYS A 30 -17.76 2.90 -18.01
N LEU A 31 -16.46 2.65 -18.09
CA LEU A 31 -15.58 3.20 -19.12
C LEU A 31 -15.36 2.19 -20.24
N SER A 32 -15.09 2.70 -21.45
CA SER A 32 -14.53 1.88 -22.51
C SER A 32 -13.09 1.43 -22.15
N GLN A 33 -12.60 0.40 -22.84
CA GLN A 33 -11.22 -0.05 -22.65
C GLN A 33 -10.20 1.04 -23.04
N GLU A 34 -10.49 1.81 -24.09
CA GLU A 34 -9.62 2.89 -24.55
C GLU A 34 -9.52 4.01 -23.49
N GLU A 35 -10.65 4.45 -22.93
CA GLU A 35 -10.66 5.45 -21.86
C GLU A 35 -9.95 4.96 -20.59
N LEU A 36 -10.12 3.69 -20.23
CA LEU A 36 -9.41 3.10 -19.09
C LEU A 36 -7.90 3.12 -19.33
N GLU A 37 -7.42 2.70 -20.51
CA GLU A 37 -5.99 2.67 -20.81
C GLU A 37 -5.38 4.08 -20.83
N LEU A 38 -6.11 5.09 -21.31
CA LEU A 38 -5.69 6.49 -21.22
C LEU A 38 -5.52 6.95 -19.76
N ARG A 39 -6.54 6.73 -18.92
CA ARG A 39 -6.46 7.07 -17.49
C ARG A 39 -5.36 6.29 -16.76
N LEU A 40 -5.17 5.03 -17.12
CA LEU A 40 -4.10 4.20 -16.56
C LEU A 40 -2.73 4.71 -16.98
N HIS A 41 -2.57 5.15 -18.23
CA HIS A 41 -1.34 5.77 -18.70
C HIS A 41 -1.02 7.05 -17.92
N GLU A 42 -2.04 7.88 -17.65
CA GLU A 42 -1.88 9.07 -16.79
C GLU A 42 -1.48 8.69 -15.36
N LEU A 43 -2.15 7.71 -14.75
CA LEU A 43 -1.81 7.21 -13.41
C LEU A 43 -0.37 6.66 -13.35
N VAL A 44 0.06 5.89 -14.35
CA VAL A 44 1.43 5.36 -14.43
C VAL A 44 2.44 6.48 -14.69
N SER A 45 2.04 7.55 -15.37
CA SER A 45 2.89 8.74 -15.51
C SER A 45 3.09 9.45 -14.17
N LEU A 46 2.07 9.43 -13.29
CA LEU A 46 2.17 9.95 -11.91
C LEU A 46 2.96 9.00 -10.99
N VAL A 47 2.78 7.68 -11.14
CA VAL A 47 3.41 6.65 -10.31
C VAL A 47 4.06 5.57 -11.20
N PRO A 48 5.25 5.84 -11.77
CA PRO A 48 5.90 4.92 -12.71
C PRO A 48 6.09 3.50 -12.17
N ASP A 49 6.42 3.36 -10.89
CA ASP A 49 6.65 2.07 -10.23
C ASP A 49 5.37 1.21 -10.12
N LEU A 50 4.18 1.81 -10.33
CA LEU A 50 2.90 1.10 -10.31
C LEU A 50 2.66 0.33 -11.63
N GLY A 51 3.24 0.77 -12.75
CA GLY A 51 2.95 0.21 -14.08
C GLY A 51 3.24 -1.28 -14.19
N SER A 52 4.37 -1.74 -13.62
CA SER A 52 4.72 -3.16 -13.59
C SER A 52 3.90 -3.97 -12.57
N LYS A 53 3.17 -3.32 -11.67
CA LYS A 53 2.44 -3.93 -10.55
C LYS A 53 0.92 -3.86 -10.67
N VAL A 54 0.37 -3.37 -11.78
CA VAL A 54 -1.08 -3.28 -12.01
C VAL A 54 -1.76 -4.63 -11.77
N HIS A 55 -1.12 -5.73 -12.17
CA HIS A 55 -1.61 -7.10 -11.98
C HIS A 55 -1.74 -7.54 -10.51
N MET A 56 -1.09 -6.86 -9.58
CA MET A 56 -1.15 -7.12 -8.14
C MET A 56 -2.23 -6.29 -7.45
N LEU A 57 -2.83 -5.32 -8.15
CA LEU A 57 -3.85 -4.45 -7.57
C LEU A 57 -5.20 -5.17 -7.48
N LYS A 58 -5.93 -4.85 -6.43
CA LYS A 58 -7.37 -5.16 -6.38
C LYS A 58 -8.08 -4.30 -7.43
N PRO A 59 -9.01 -4.86 -8.22
CA PRO A 59 -9.75 -4.08 -9.23
C PRO A 59 -10.44 -2.84 -8.65
N ASP A 60 -11.08 -2.97 -7.49
CA ASP A 60 -11.77 -1.85 -6.81
C ASP A 60 -10.80 -0.72 -6.44
N LEU A 61 -9.59 -1.08 -6.02
CA LEU A 61 -8.55 -0.10 -5.69
C LEU A 61 -8.09 0.61 -6.96
N LEU A 62 -7.86 -0.13 -8.05
CA LEU A 62 -7.50 0.48 -9.33
C LEU A 62 -8.62 1.41 -9.82
N ALA A 63 -9.87 0.97 -9.77
CA ALA A 63 -11.02 1.77 -10.16
C ALA A 63 -11.09 3.08 -9.36
N ALA A 64 -10.94 3.01 -8.04
CA ALA A 64 -10.93 4.19 -7.18
C ALA A 64 -9.79 5.16 -7.49
N LEU A 65 -8.60 4.65 -7.83
CA LEU A 65 -7.46 5.49 -8.26
C LEU A 65 -7.72 6.17 -9.61
N LEU A 66 -8.34 5.46 -10.56
CA LEU A 66 -8.65 5.99 -11.89
C LEU A 66 -9.89 6.90 -11.90
N GLN A 67 -10.70 6.88 -10.84
CA GLN A 67 -11.90 7.70 -10.73
C GLN A 67 -11.55 9.19 -10.61
N ASP A 68 -10.50 9.53 -9.87
CA ASP A 68 -10.07 10.89 -9.57
C ASP A 68 -8.54 11.01 -9.58
N LEU A 69 -7.99 11.19 -10.79
CA LEU A 69 -6.55 11.30 -11.01
C LEU A 69 -5.98 12.63 -10.48
N ASP A 70 -6.78 13.69 -10.49
CA ASP A 70 -6.38 14.99 -9.92
C ASP A 70 -6.15 14.86 -8.42
N LYS A 71 -7.04 14.18 -7.69
CA LYS A 71 -6.83 13.88 -6.27
C LYS A 71 -5.56 13.06 -6.06
N ALA A 72 -5.31 12.03 -6.88
CA ALA A 72 -4.09 11.24 -6.79
C ALA A 72 -2.83 12.10 -7.02
N ALA A 73 -2.84 13.01 -7.99
CA ALA A 73 -1.74 13.93 -8.25
C ALA A 73 -1.48 14.89 -7.08
N HIS A 74 -2.54 15.49 -6.52
CA HIS A 74 -2.44 16.33 -5.32
C HIS A 74 -1.86 15.55 -4.13
N GLN A 75 -2.30 14.30 -3.94
CA GLN A 75 -1.79 13.43 -2.89
C GLN A 75 -0.30 13.12 -3.09
N MET A 76 0.16 12.87 -4.31
CA MET A 76 1.58 12.68 -4.62
C MET A 76 2.42 13.89 -4.23
N ILE A 77 1.94 15.11 -4.52
CA ILE A 77 2.62 16.36 -4.14
C ILE A 77 2.71 16.46 -2.61
N ARG A 78 1.60 16.25 -1.90
CA ARG A 78 1.56 16.32 -0.43
C ARG A 78 2.44 15.28 0.24
N LEU A 79 2.46 14.06 -0.29
CA LEU A 79 3.39 13.03 0.16
C LEU A 79 4.84 13.46 -0.06
N LYS A 80 5.16 14.13 -1.17
CA LYS A 80 6.50 14.65 -1.42
C LYS A 80 6.89 15.81 -0.49
N GLU A 81 5.95 16.67 -0.13
CA GLU A 81 6.16 17.72 0.88
C GLU A 81 6.38 17.12 2.28
N THR A 82 5.73 16.01 2.58
CA THR A 82 5.83 15.33 3.89
C THR A 82 7.11 14.50 4.01
N PHE A 83 7.51 13.83 2.92
CA PHE A 83 8.69 12.97 2.85
C PHE A 83 9.61 13.47 1.70
N PRO A 84 10.33 14.58 1.93
CA PRO A 84 11.11 15.26 0.89
C PRO A 84 12.28 14.44 0.34
N ASP A 85 12.81 13.49 1.11
CA ASP A 85 13.93 12.64 0.71
C ASP A 85 13.48 11.27 0.18
N SER A 86 12.20 10.93 0.38
CA SER A 86 11.61 9.67 -0.05
C SER A 86 11.35 9.56 -1.56
N ASN A 87 11.44 8.34 -2.08
CA ASN A 87 10.91 7.98 -3.40
C ASN A 87 9.41 7.66 -3.29
N ILE A 88 8.59 8.70 -3.47
CA ILE A 88 7.13 8.60 -3.33
C ILE A 88 6.52 7.61 -4.32
N SER A 89 7.02 7.55 -5.57
CA SER A 89 6.51 6.60 -6.56
C SER A 89 6.69 5.16 -6.08
N LEU A 90 7.90 4.82 -5.60
CA LEU A 90 8.18 3.50 -5.06
C LEU A 90 7.35 3.21 -3.80
N MET A 91 7.24 4.18 -2.89
CA MET A 91 6.45 4.09 -1.64
C MET A 91 4.97 3.79 -1.95
N VAL A 92 4.36 4.56 -2.85
CA VAL A 92 2.98 4.38 -3.28
C VAL A 92 2.78 3.07 -4.03
N SER A 93 3.73 2.65 -4.87
CA SER A 93 3.64 1.35 -5.57
C SER A 93 3.57 0.15 -4.63
N LYS A 94 4.08 0.30 -3.39
CA LYS A 94 4.01 -0.73 -2.34
C LYS A 94 2.70 -0.64 -1.53
N ARG A 95 2.12 0.56 -1.39
CA ARG A 95 0.85 0.78 -0.69
C ARG A 95 -0.04 1.79 -1.45
N PRO A 96 -0.68 1.38 -2.57
CA PRO A 96 -1.40 2.33 -3.44
C PRO A 96 -2.63 2.96 -2.79
N ILE A 97 -3.18 2.32 -1.76
CA ILE A 97 -4.28 2.87 -0.94
C ILE A 97 -3.93 4.23 -0.32
N MET A 98 -2.63 4.56 -0.15
CA MET A 98 -2.18 5.87 0.34
C MET A 98 -2.63 7.03 -0.54
N LEU A 99 -2.87 6.80 -1.83
CA LEU A 99 -3.38 7.82 -2.74
C LEU A 99 -4.84 8.20 -2.46
N LEU A 100 -5.58 7.35 -1.74
CA LEU A 100 -6.99 7.54 -1.43
C LEU A 100 -7.22 8.03 0.00
N GLN A 101 -6.19 7.96 0.85
CA GLN A 101 -6.22 8.40 2.24
C GLN A 101 -6.18 9.93 2.34
N ASP A 102 -6.67 10.44 3.46
CA ASP A 102 -6.54 11.85 3.81
C ASP A 102 -5.06 12.21 4.11
N CYS A 103 -4.57 13.30 3.51
CA CYS A 103 -3.20 13.79 3.68
C CYS A 103 -2.91 14.13 5.14
N ASP A 104 -3.82 14.84 5.80
CA ASP A 104 -3.58 15.34 7.15
C ASP A 104 -3.42 14.18 8.12
N THR A 105 -4.21 13.12 7.92
CA THR A 105 -4.05 11.85 8.64
C THR A 105 -2.65 11.25 8.46
N ILE A 106 -2.14 11.14 7.22
CA ILE A 106 -0.78 10.61 6.97
C ILE A 106 0.30 11.45 7.66
N VAL A 107 0.18 12.78 7.64
CA VAL A 107 1.12 13.70 8.30
C VAL A 107 1.09 13.52 9.81
N ILE A 108 -0.11 13.41 10.39
CA ILE A 108 -0.29 13.17 11.82
C ILE A 108 0.33 11.83 12.21
N ASP A 109 0.07 10.78 11.45
CA ASP A 109 0.59 9.45 11.73
C ASP A 109 2.10 9.40 11.60
N ALA A 110 2.68 10.02 10.56
CA ALA A 110 4.14 10.14 10.42
C ALA A 110 4.79 10.78 11.65
N ARG A 111 4.21 11.89 12.16
CA ARG A 111 4.71 12.57 13.37
C ARG A 111 4.60 11.70 14.61
N LYS A 112 3.48 10.98 14.78
CA LYS A 112 3.30 10.04 15.90
C LYS A 112 4.31 8.90 15.82
N VAL A 113 4.53 8.33 14.64
CA VAL A 113 5.51 7.26 14.42
C VAL A 113 6.93 7.76 14.74
N CYS A 114 7.31 8.97 14.31
CA CYS A 114 8.59 9.57 14.71
C CYS A 114 8.74 9.67 16.23
N ALA A 115 7.70 10.15 16.92
CA ALA A 115 7.70 10.25 18.38
C ALA A 115 7.75 8.87 19.06
N LEU A 116 7.03 7.88 18.53
CA LEU A 116 7.03 6.51 19.06
C LEU A 116 8.38 5.81 18.84
N LEU A 117 8.97 5.93 17.66
CA LEU A 117 10.26 5.29 17.37
C LEU A 117 11.46 6.11 17.85
N ARG A 118 11.24 7.36 18.28
CA ARG A 118 12.27 8.32 18.67
C ARG A 118 13.29 8.56 17.55
N VAL A 119 12.77 8.70 16.34
CA VAL A 119 13.57 9.02 15.14
C VAL A 119 13.26 10.44 14.68
N GLU A 120 14.29 11.14 14.18
CA GLU A 120 14.14 12.51 13.69
C GLU A 120 13.54 12.56 12.28
N ASN A 121 13.85 11.57 11.45
CA ASN A 121 13.41 11.47 10.06
C ASN A 121 12.92 10.04 9.76
N LEU A 122 11.76 9.93 9.12
CA LEU A 122 11.10 8.67 8.78
C LEU A 122 11.27 8.27 7.30
N ASP A 123 11.73 9.17 6.43
CA ASP A 123 11.76 9.03 4.96
C ASP A 123 12.40 7.71 4.52
N SER A 124 13.61 7.42 5.03
CA SER A 124 14.33 6.18 4.69
C SER A 124 13.64 4.90 5.18
N LEU A 125 12.84 5.00 6.25
CA LEU A 125 12.08 3.89 6.81
C LEU A 125 10.80 3.65 6.00
N VAL A 126 10.03 4.71 5.68
CA VAL A 126 8.79 4.57 4.90
C VAL A 126 9.04 4.21 3.44
N ASP A 127 10.18 4.62 2.86
CA ASP A 127 10.60 4.20 1.53
C ASP A 127 10.65 2.68 1.40
N LYS A 128 11.18 2.03 2.44
CA LYS A 128 11.32 0.58 2.50
C LYS A 128 10.02 -0.06 2.97
N HIS A 129 9.40 0.51 4.00
CA HIS A 129 8.25 -0.05 4.71
C HIS A 129 7.15 1.01 4.93
N PRO A 130 6.33 1.31 3.91
CA PRO A 130 5.25 2.30 4.01
C PRO A 130 4.15 1.91 5.01
N GLY A 131 4.12 0.63 5.42
CA GLY A 131 3.25 0.14 6.49
C GLY A 131 3.54 0.76 7.85
N LEU A 132 4.70 1.39 8.05
CA LEU A 132 4.99 2.18 9.26
C LEU A 132 4.05 3.36 9.43
N LEU A 133 3.40 3.84 8.36
CA LEU A 133 2.39 4.90 8.42
C LEU A 133 1.02 4.39 8.90
N ASP A 134 0.95 3.16 9.41
CA ASP A 134 -0.20 2.64 10.13
C ASP A 134 0.12 2.69 11.63
N ILE A 135 -0.29 3.78 12.28
CA ILE A 135 0.07 4.05 13.68
C ILE A 135 -0.47 2.97 14.62
N GLU A 136 -1.68 2.49 14.38
CA GLU A 136 -2.33 1.47 15.21
C GLU A 136 -1.53 0.16 15.14
N ALA A 137 -1.12 -0.25 13.93
CA ALA A 137 -0.27 -1.42 13.76
C ALA A 137 1.09 -1.27 14.43
N VAL A 138 1.70 -0.08 14.40
CA VAL A 138 2.97 0.20 15.08
C VAL A 138 2.81 0.09 16.59
N GLU A 139 1.74 0.63 17.16
CA GLU A 139 1.47 0.57 18.60
C GLU A 139 1.23 -0.87 19.06
N GLU A 140 0.39 -1.63 18.35
CA GLU A 140 0.13 -3.04 18.64
C GLU A 140 1.41 -3.88 18.64
N VAL A 141 2.27 -3.69 17.63
CA VAL A 141 3.55 -4.40 17.52
C VAL A 141 4.47 -4.01 18.67
N LEU A 142 4.56 -2.73 19.04
CA LEU A 142 5.39 -2.30 20.16
C LEU A 142 4.91 -2.88 21.48
N ASP A 143 3.60 -2.98 21.70
CA ASP A 143 3.02 -3.58 22.90
C ASP A 143 3.29 -5.09 22.97
N GLU A 144 3.14 -5.80 21.85
CA GLU A 144 3.46 -7.22 21.77
C GLU A 144 4.95 -7.47 22.03
N LEU A 145 5.83 -6.66 21.43
CA LEU A 145 7.27 -6.76 21.67
C LEU A 145 7.63 -6.48 23.14
N ARG A 146 6.98 -5.52 23.81
CA ARG A 146 7.21 -5.26 25.25
C ARG A 146 6.81 -6.46 26.11
N ARG A 147 5.76 -7.18 25.71
CA ARG A 147 5.25 -8.36 26.42
C ARG A 147 6.19 -9.56 26.25
N MET A 148 6.74 -9.75 25.06
CA MET A 148 7.57 -10.91 24.73
C MET A 148 9.04 -10.75 25.13
N MET A 149 9.58 -9.53 25.11
CA MET A 149 11.01 -9.30 25.26
C MET A 149 11.43 -9.15 26.73
N PRO A 150 12.69 -9.51 27.08
CA PRO A 150 13.21 -9.30 28.43
C PRO A 150 13.19 -7.81 28.84
N SER A 151 12.93 -7.57 30.13
CA SER A 151 12.99 -6.24 30.76
C SER A 151 14.32 -5.53 30.43
N GLY A 152 14.24 -4.33 29.88
CA GLY A 152 15.40 -3.51 29.48
C GLY A 152 15.74 -3.55 27.99
N THR A 153 15.06 -4.38 27.19
CA THR A 153 15.18 -4.35 25.74
C THR A 153 14.51 -3.11 25.15
N ASP A 154 15.22 -2.35 24.32
CA ASP A 154 14.64 -1.21 23.59
C ASP A 154 13.89 -1.68 22.35
N VAL A 155 12.62 -2.03 22.53
CA VAL A 155 11.74 -2.49 21.45
C VAL A 155 11.50 -1.43 20.37
N ARG A 156 11.64 -0.14 20.69
CA ARG A 156 11.45 0.96 19.73
C ARG A 156 12.61 0.97 18.75
N LYS A 157 13.84 0.89 19.27
CA LYS A 157 15.04 0.74 18.46
C LYS A 157 15.02 -0.56 17.63
N MET A 158 14.48 -1.64 18.19
CA MET A 158 14.32 -2.90 17.45
C MET A 158 13.38 -2.75 16.25
N LEU A 159 12.19 -2.17 16.45
CA LEU A 159 11.24 -1.92 15.35
C LEU A 159 11.77 -0.92 14.32
N ALA A 160 12.49 0.12 14.76
CA ALA A 160 13.13 1.07 13.84
C ALA A 160 14.22 0.42 12.98
N ASN A 161 14.97 -0.53 13.55
CA ASN A 161 16.00 -1.27 12.83
C ASN A 161 15.43 -2.37 11.92
N ASP A 162 14.32 -2.98 12.32
CA ASP A 162 13.64 -4.01 11.54
C ASP A 162 12.12 -3.77 11.48
N PRO A 163 11.64 -2.94 10.54
CA PRO A 163 10.21 -2.69 10.35
C PRO A 163 9.44 -3.90 9.81
N THR A 164 10.11 -4.99 9.40
CA THR A 164 9.41 -6.20 8.96
C THR A 164 8.62 -6.88 10.09
N LEU A 165 8.94 -6.54 11.34
CA LEU A 165 8.19 -6.97 12.53
C LEU A 165 6.70 -6.54 12.52
N LEU A 166 6.34 -5.51 11.76
CA LEU A 166 4.93 -5.16 11.51
C LEU A 166 4.15 -6.31 10.85
N LEU A 167 4.82 -7.11 10.01
CA LEU A 167 4.20 -8.24 9.31
C LEU A 167 3.97 -9.45 10.22
N SER A 168 4.72 -9.58 11.32
CA SER A 168 4.56 -10.68 12.27
C SER A 168 3.36 -10.51 13.18
N ALA A 169 3.06 -9.29 13.64
CA ALA A 169 1.91 -9.04 14.52
C ALA A 169 0.57 -9.26 13.79
N GLY A 170 0.45 -8.78 12.54
CA GLY A 170 -0.74 -8.98 11.72
C GLY A 170 -1.07 -10.44 11.37
N ARG A 171 -0.13 -11.39 11.62
CA ARG A 171 -0.36 -12.84 11.47
C ARG A 171 -0.76 -13.54 12.77
N GLY A 172 -0.44 -12.97 13.93
CA GLY A 172 -0.73 -13.53 15.24
C GLY A 172 -2.22 -13.44 15.61
N THR A 173 -2.86 -12.31 15.30
CA THR A 173 -4.29 -12.06 15.58
C THR A 173 -5.22 -12.92 14.71
N LYS A 174 -4.83 -13.22 13.46
CA LYS A 174 -5.64 -14.07 12.56
C LYS A 174 -5.59 -15.57 12.84
N ARG A 175 -4.73 -16.05 13.76
CA ARG A 175 -4.55 -17.49 14.03
C ARG A 175 -5.19 -17.99 15.34
N LEU A 176 -5.77 -17.12 16.14
CA LEU A 176 -6.28 -17.48 17.47
C LEU A 176 -7.81 -17.36 17.63
N GLY A 177 -8.58 -17.24 16.54
CA GLY A 177 -9.99 -16.85 16.66
C GLY A 177 -11.01 -17.43 15.69
N ASP A 178 -10.76 -18.54 14.98
CA ASP A 178 -11.84 -19.23 14.24
C ASP A 178 -11.57 -20.73 14.10
N HIS A 179 -11.87 -21.47 15.17
CA HIS A 179 -12.37 -22.86 15.09
C HIS A 179 -13.15 -23.16 16.38
N PRO A 180 -14.49 -23.04 16.38
CA PRO A 180 -15.33 -23.97 17.10
C PRO A 180 -15.73 -25.12 16.16
N ASP A 181 -15.76 -26.32 16.73
CA ASP A 181 -16.20 -27.58 16.10
C ASP A 181 -17.56 -27.49 15.38
#